data_AF-A0A962G408-F1
#
_entry.id   AF-A0A962G408-F1
#
_cell.length_a   1.000
_cell.length_b   1.000
_cell.length_c   1.000
_cell.angle_alpha   90.00
_cell.angle_beta   90.00
_cell.angle_gamma   90.00
#
_symmetry.space_group_name_H-M   'P 1'
#
loop_
_entity.id
_entity.type
_entity.pdbx_description
1 polymer ?
#
loop_
_entity_poly.entity_id
_entity_poly.type
_entity_poly.pdbx_seq_one_letter_code
_entity_poly.pdbx_strand_id
1 'polypeptide(L)'
;QRLAGSLSLATLAAVAFIALLRDTTPTWMTYCLAPFGIGLLALGGWAAIRGTRAGTVVVTLLVMMTVLINLGLLLQRERWSQQGQMPLPAAAISDIGQWRSATPQPSPWLSVAQFDAMAQRACAMSGQMTLHGELAAIFDFSQGVAARLHCPPESLPRLGGHTGDHHLFGMTALRARELGIAAEPTPYGYLLRTPRQALAPEQGRTDEIDVRYRVDRQAEFDAGGMAMAEGRVACAPDELLVVSNLMPLLNRLKWQVRRNDENLAPLVANPISSYFPCNGETVHWQIHSPDLSAIDIVIIGRTADRHPQR
;
A
#
# COMPACT_ATOMS: atom_id res chain seq x y z
N GLN A 1 48.32 -5.17 2.78
CA GLN A 1 47.78 -6.55 2.71
C GLN A 1 47.10 -6.98 4.01
N ARG A 2 47.77 -6.94 5.19
CA ARG A 2 47.14 -7.30 6.48
C ARG A 2 45.83 -6.55 6.78
N LEU A 3 45.81 -5.23 6.55
CA LEU A 3 44.63 -4.39 6.81
C LEU A 3 43.41 -4.75 5.94
N ALA A 4 43.64 -5.08 4.66
CA ALA A 4 42.58 -5.51 3.74
C ALA A 4 42.00 -6.89 4.11
N GLY A 5 42.87 -7.80 4.57
CA GLY A 5 42.45 -9.11 5.08
C GLY A 5 41.57 -8.99 6.33
N SER A 6 42.00 -8.18 7.31
CA SER A 6 41.21 -7.91 8.53
C SER A 6 39.86 -7.27 8.23
N LEU A 7 39.81 -6.32 7.30
CA LEU A 7 38.56 -5.64 6.94
C LEU A 7 37.57 -6.57 6.22
N SER A 8 38.07 -7.43 5.32
CA SER A 8 37.24 -8.43 4.62
C SER A 8 36.65 -9.45 5.60
N LEU A 9 37.47 -9.94 6.54
CA LEU A 9 37.02 -10.86 7.58
C LEU A 9 35.98 -10.21 8.49
N ALA A 10 36.18 -8.95 8.90
CA ALA A 10 35.23 -8.20 9.70
C ALA A 10 33.90 -7.98 8.96
N THR A 11 33.95 -7.70 7.65
CA THR A 11 32.75 -7.58 6.80
C THR A 11 31.98 -8.90 6.76
N LEU A 12 32.66 -10.01 6.51
CA LEU A 12 32.04 -11.34 6.47
C LEU A 12 31.46 -11.73 7.82
N ALA A 13 32.17 -11.45 8.92
CA ALA A 13 31.69 -11.69 10.27
C ALA A 13 30.45 -10.84 10.59
N ALA A 14 30.43 -9.57 10.19
CA ALA A 14 29.28 -8.68 10.38
C ALA A 14 28.07 -9.14 9.55
N VAL A 15 28.28 -9.53 8.28
CA VAL A 15 27.23 -10.11 7.43
C VAL A 15 26.68 -11.39 8.02
N ALA A 16 27.56 -12.31 8.44
CA ALA A 16 27.16 -13.57 9.07
C ALA A 16 26.41 -13.32 10.38
N PHE A 17 26.88 -12.39 11.22
CA PHE A 17 26.21 -11.99 12.45
C PHE A 17 24.81 -11.46 12.17
N ILE A 18 24.65 -10.54 11.22
CA ILE A 18 23.35 -9.99 10.83
C ILE A 18 22.42 -11.10 10.29
N ALA A 19 22.93 -12.00 9.45
CA ALA A 19 22.17 -13.11 8.89
C ALA A 19 21.74 -14.14 9.95
N LEU A 20 22.54 -14.35 10.99
CA LEU A 20 22.22 -15.24 12.11
C LEU A 20 21.27 -14.61 13.12
N LEU A 21 21.21 -13.28 13.19
CA LEU A 21 20.42 -12.57 14.20
C LEU A 21 18.94 -12.53 13.86
N ARG A 22 18.57 -12.59 12.58
CA ARG A 22 17.17 -12.53 12.11
C ARG A 22 16.95 -13.34 10.83
N ASP A 23 15.80 -14.01 10.76
CA ASP A 23 15.33 -14.73 9.56
C ASP A 23 15.11 -13.80 8.35
N THR A 24 14.84 -12.51 8.60
CA THR A 24 14.80 -11.44 7.61
C THR A 24 15.52 -10.21 8.15
N THR A 25 16.56 -9.76 7.44
CA THR A 25 17.31 -8.55 7.77
C THR A 25 16.54 -7.30 7.30
N PRO A 26 16.06 -6.42 8.21
CA PRO A 26 15.51 -5.13 7.81
C PRO A 26 16.58 -4.29 7.10
N THR A 27 16.20 -3.51 6.08
CA THR A 27 17.15 -2.71 5.29
C THR A 27 18.03 -1.80 6.15
N TRP A 28 17.48 -1.21 7.21
CA TRP A 28 18.25 -0.33 8.10
C TRP A 28 19.38 -1.04 8.85
N MET A 29 19.29 -2.35 9.11
CA MET A 29 20.40 -3.12 9.73
C MET A 29 21.60 -3.23 8.78
N THR A 30 21.38 -3.21 7.48
CA THR A 30 22.47 -3.23 6.50
C THR A 30 23.30 -1.94 6.53
N TYR A 31 22.79 -0.85 7.09
CA TYR A 31 23.56 0.39 7.24
C TYR A 31 24.76 0.22 8.18
N CYS A 32 24.70 -0.72 9.13
CA CYS A 32 25.85 -1.07 9.96
C CYS A 32 27.01 -1.67 9.16
N LEU A 33 26.77 -2.15 7.93
CA LEU A 33 27.81 -2.66 7.03
C LEU A 33 28.50 -1.55 6.21
N ALA A 34 27.93 -0.34 6.17
CA ALA A 34 28.43 0.75 5.33
C ALA A 34 29.90 1.13 5.62
N PRO A 35 30.37 1.22 6.88
CA PRO A 35 31.77 1.56 7.15
C PRO A 35 32.76 0.54 6.55
N PHE A 36 32.41 -0.74 6.56
CA PHE A 36 33.24 -1.80 6.00
C PHE A 36 33.27 -1.77 4.47
N GLY A 37 32.11 -1.54 3.85
CA GLY A 37 32.02 -1.35 2.40
C GLY A 37 32.82 -0.15 1.92
N ILE A 38 32.74 0.99 2.62
CA ILE A 38 33.51 2.20 2.33
C ILE A 38 35.02 1.92 2.46
N GLY A 39 35.45 1.22 3.52
CA GLY A 39 36.85 0.86 3.71
C GLY A 39 37.40 -0.05 2.60
N LEU A 40 36.61 -1.02 2.13
CA LEU A 40 36.99 -1.90 1.01
C LEU A 40 37.09 -1.13 -0.30
N LEU A 41 36.14 -0.23 -0.57
CA LEU A 41 36.17 0.67 -1.73
C LEU A 41 37.40 1.60 -1.72
N ALA A 42 37.72 2.18 -0.57
CA ALA A 42 38.87 3.07 -0.42
C ALA A 42 40.20 2.33 -0.66
N LEU A 43 40.38 1.14 -0.06
CA LEU A 43 41.59 0.33 -0.24
C LEU A 43 41.72 -0.20 -1.68
N GLY A 44 40.61 -0.64 -2.27
CA GLY A 44 40.56 -1.10 -3.66
C GLY A 44 40.87 0.03 -4.64
N GLY A 45 40.24 1.20 -4.45
CA GLY A 45 40.46 2.39 -5.29
C GLY A 45 41.90 2.89 -5.22
N TRP A 46 42.49 2.94 -4.03
CA TRP A 46 43.89 3.30 -3.85
C TRP A 46 44.84 2.31 -4.56
N ALA A 47 44.58 1.01 -4.45
CA ALA A 47 45.37 -0.02 -5.12
C ALA A 47 45.20 0.02 -6.66
N ALA A 48 44.03 0.39 -7.16
CA ALA A 48 43.76 0.61 -8.58
C ALA A 48 44.50 1.85 -9.12
N ILE A 49 44.49 2.97 -8.38
CA ILE A 49 45.24 4.19 -8.73
C ILE A 49 46.75 3.90 -8.82
N ARG A 50 47.27 3.00 -7.98
CA ARG A 50 48.67 2.54 -8.03
C ARG A 50 48.97 1.51 -9.14
N GLY A 51 48.03 1.25 -10.05
CA GLY A 51 48.23 0.39 -11.21
C GLY A 51 48.25 -1.11 -10.90
N THR A 52 47.81 -1.53 -9.72
CA THR A 52 47.78 -2.97 -9.40
C THR A 52 46.56 -3.63 -10.06
N ARG A 53 46.80 -4.74 -10.78
CA ARG A 53 45.70 -5.55 -11.35
C ARG A 53 44.74 -6.04 -10.29
N ALA A 54 45.26 -6.47 -9.12
CA ALA A 54 44.44 -6.94 -8.00
C ALA A 54 43.49 -5.86 -7.47
N GLY A 55 43.96 -4.61 -7.30
CA GLY A 55 43.09 -3.50 -6.87
C GLY A 55 41.97 -3.21 -7.87
N THR A 56 42.30 -3.22 -9.17
CA THR A 56 41.33 -3.02 -10.25
C THR A 56 40.27 -4.12 -10.27
N VAL A 57 40.67 -5.38 -10.10
CA VAL A 57 39.73 -6.53 -10.03
C VAL A 57 38.80 -6.40 -8.83
N VAL A 58 39.32 -6.07 -7.64
CA VAL A 58 38.51 -5.93 -6.42
C VAL A 58 37.46 -4.82 -6.56
N VAL A 59 37.86 -3.63 -7.04
CA VAL A 59 36.91 -2.53 -7.26
C VAL A 59 35.87 -2.92 -8.30
N THR A 60 36.28 -3.52 -9.41
CA THR A 60 35.37 -3.95 -10.47
C THR A 60 34.34 -4.95 -9.96
N LEU A 61 34.77 -5.95 -9.16
CA LEU A 61 33.86 -6.93 -8.57
C LEU A 61 32.87 -6.28 -7.59
N LEU A 62 33.32 -5.37 -6.73
CA LEU A 62 32.44 -4.67 -5.79
C LEU A 62 31.41 -3.80 -6.52
N VAL A 63 31.85 -3.06 -7.54
CA VAL A 63 30.95 -2.25 -8.38
C VAL A 63 29.96 -3.14 -9.12
N MET A 64 30.42 -4.21 -9.78
CA MET A 64 29.54 -5.13 -10.50
C MET A 64 28.53 -5.81 -9.58
N MET A 65 28.96 -6.28 -8.41
CA MET A 65 28.07 -6.86 -7.40
C MET A 65 27.02 -5.85 -6.96
N THR A 66 27.42 -4.60 -6.71
CA THR A 66 26.50 -3.53 -6.31
C THR A 66 25.48 -3.25 -7.41
N VAL A 67 25.91 -3.16 -8.67
CA VAL A 67 25.02 -2.94 -9.83
C VAL A 67 24.04 -4.10 -9.97
N LEU A 68 24.50 -5.35 -9.90
CA LEU A 68 23.64 -6.53 -10.04
C LEU A 68 22.61 -6.64 -8.89
N ILE A 69 23.02 -6.39 -7.64
CA ILE A 69 22.10 -6.38 -6.50
C ILE A 69 21.05 -5.30 -6.67
N ASN A 70 21.45 -4.06 -7.00
CA ASN A 70 20.50 -2.96 -7.18
C ASN A 70 19.56 -3.20 -8.37
N LEU A 71 20.06 -3.78 -9.47
CA LEU A 71 19.23 -4.17 -10.60
C LEU A 71 18.21 -5.24 -10.21
N GLY A 72 18.64 -6.26 -9.46
CA GLY A 72 17.73 -7.29 -8.94
C GLY A 72 16.64 -6.71 -8.04
N LEU A 73 17.01 -5.81 -7.11
CA LEU A 73 16.06 -5.12 -6.23
C LEU A 73 15.12 -4.20 -7.01
N LEU A 74 15.62 -3.49 -8.03
CA LEU A 74 14.80 -2.64 -8.90
C LEU A 74 13.78 -3.48 -9.67
N LEU A 75 14.21 -4.57 -10.31
CA LEU A 75 13.32 -5.48 -11.03
C LEU A 75 12.28 -6.13 -10.12
N GLN A 76 12.65 -6.47 -8.88
CA GLN A 76 11.73 -6.98 -7.87
C GLN A 76 10.67 -5.93 -7.48
N ARG A 77 11.10 -4.70 -7.19
CA ARG A 77 10.20 -3.60 -6.83
C ARG A 77 9.27 -3.23 -7.97
N GLU A 78 9.77 -3.25 -9.21
CA GLU A 78 8.95 -3.01 -10.39
C GLU A 78 7.85 -4.07 -10.52
N ARG A 79 8.17 -5.36 -10.33
CA ARG A 79 7.16 -6.43 -10.33
C ARG A 79 6.10 -6.25 -9.24
N TRP A 80 6.50 -5.81 -8.05
CA TRP A 80 5.57 -5.50 -6.96
C TRP A 80 4.68 -4.29 -7.28
N SER A 81 5.28 -3.22 -7.83
CA SER A 81 4.58 -2.01 -8.28
C SER A 81 3.56 -2.31 -9.38
N GLN A 82 3.87 -3.21 -10.32
CA GLN A 82 2.93 -3.69 -11.34
C GLN A 82 1.76 -4.50 -10.76
N GLN A 83 1.91 -5.03 -9.55
CA GLN A 83 0.85 -5.73 -8.83
C GLN A 83 0.07 -4.81 -7.87
N GLY A 84 0.44 -3.52 -7.81
CA GLY A 84 -0.15 -2.53 -6.92
C GLY A 84 0.15 -2.75 -5.44
N GLN A 85 1.22 -3.49 -5.12
CA GLN A 85 1.49 -3.89 -3.74
C GLN A 85 2.95 -3.72 -3.37
N MET A 86 3.21 -3.63 -2.07
CA MET A 86 4.53 -3.71 -1.48
C MET A 86 4.44 -4.63 -0.26
N PRO A 87 5.26 -5.69 -0.16
CA PRO A 87 5.32 -6.48 1.06
C PRO A 87 5.93 -5.63 2.17
N LEU A 88 5.13 -5.32 3.19
CA LEU A 88 5.59 -4.59 4.36
C LEU A 88 5.69 -5.56 5.55
N PRO A 89 6.84 -5.60 6.25
CA PRO A 89 6.97 -6.37 7.47
C PRO A 89 6.30 -5.60 8.62
N ALA A 90 4.97 -5.48 8.58
CA ALA A 90 4.19 -4.58 9.44
C ALA A 90 4.53 -4.72 10.93
N ALA A 91 4.64 -5.96 11.43
CA ALA A 91 5.01 -6.24 12.83
C ALA A 91 6.42 -5.76 13.20
N ALA A 92 7.39 -5.88 12.28
CA ALA A 92 8.77 -5.45 12.52
C ALA A 92 8.95 -3.92 12.39
N ILE A 93 8.01 -3.23 11.73
CA ILE A 93 7.98 -1.77 11.66
C ILE A 93 7.41 -1.19 12.96
N SER A 94 6.39 -1.85 13.53
CA SER A 94 5.72 -1.36 14.75
C SER A 94 6.38 -1.80 16.06
N ASP A 95 7.10 -2.92 16.08
CA ASP A 95 7.70 -3.47 17.31
C ASP A 95 9.12 -3.99 17.04
N ILE A 96 10.12 -3.20 17.44
CA ILE A 96 11.55 -3.53 17.30
C ILE A 96 11.92 -4.79 18.13
N GLY A 97 11.18 -5.07 19.21
CA GLY A 97 11.37 -6.21 20.10
C GLY A 97 10.86 -7.53 19.52
N GLN A 98 9.99 -7.49 18.50
CA GLN A 98 9.59 -8.68 17.76
C GLN A 98 10.71 -9.11 16.80
N TRP A 99 11.52 -10.06 17.28
CA TRP A 99 12.67 -10.62 16.58
C TRP A 99 12.30 -11.61 15.47
N ARG A 100 11.16 -12.30 15.59
CA ARG A 100 10.64 -13.19 14.54
C ARG A 100 9.88 -12.36 13.52
N SER A 101 10.24 -12.52 12.24
CA SER A 101 9.50 -11.88 11.16
C SER A 101 8.09 -12.44 11.13
N ALA A 102 7.09 -11.61 11.40
CA ALA A 102 5.75 -11.91 10.90
C ALA A 102 5.83 -11.97 9.38
N THR A 103 5.17 -12.95 8.76
CA THR A 103 5.10 -13.08 7.30
C THR A 103 4.74 -11.72 6.70
N PRO A 104 5.59 -11.15 5.80
CA PRO A 104 5.30 -9.87 5.17
C PRO A 104 3.91 -9.89 4.56
N GLN A 105 3.09 -8.92 4.93
CA GLN A 105 1.74 -8.83 4.42
C GLN A 105 1.76 -7.96 3.16
N PRO A 106 1.08 -8.38 2.07
CA PRO A 106 0.92 -7.54 0.91
C PRO A 106 0.09 -6.31 1.30
N SER A 107 0.72 -5.14 1.28
CA SER A 107 0.05 -3.86 1.49
C SER A 107 -0.18 -3.20 0.14
N PRO A 108 -1.39 -2.63 -0.10
CA PRO A 108 -1.60 -1.80 -1.26
C PRO A 108 -0.55 -0.69 -1.34
N TRP A 109 -0.05 -0.44 -2.54
CA TRP A 109 1.05 0.50 -2.78
C TRP A 109 0.98 1.09 -4.18
N LEU A 110 1.28 2.38 -4.29
CA LEU A 110 1.54 3.05 -5.57
C LEU A 110 2.96 3.62 -5.51
N SER A 111 3.74 3.41 -6.57
CA SER A 111 5.00 4.14 -6.72
C SER A 111 4.73 5.63 -6.90
N VAL A 112 5.71 6.49 -6.62
CA VAL A 112 5.56 7.95 -6.77
C VAL A 112 5.09 8.31 -8.19
N ALA A 113 5.65 7.69 -9.22
CA ALA A 113 5.25 7.92 -10.61
C ALA A 113 3.81 7.46 -10.91
N GLN A 114 3.40 6.33 -10.34
CA GLN A 114 2.03 5.82 -10.48
C GLN A 114 1.03 6.73 -9.75
N PHE A 115 1.39 7.20 -8.57
CA PHE A 115 0.59 8.10 -7.76
C PHE A 115 0.39 9.45 -8.45
N ASP A 116 1.47 10.03 -8.99
CA ASP A 116 1.46 11.25 -9.78
C ASP A 116 0.56 11.13 -11.03
N ALA A 117 0.74 10.07 -11.81
CA ALA A 117 -0.08 9.83 -13.00
C ALA A 117 -1.57 9.61 -12.67
N MET A 118 -1.86 8.94 -11.54
CA MET A 118 -3.23 8.73 -11.08
C MET A 118 -3.88 10.03 -10.60
N ALA A 119 -3.13 10.88 -9.88
CA ALA A 119 -3.59 12.20 -9.48
C ALA A 119 -3.86 13.09 -10.70
N GLN A 120 -2.94 13.15 -11.66
CA GLN A 120 -3.15 13.86 -12.94
C GLN A 120 -4.45 13.41 -13.63
N ARG A 121 -4.68 12.09 -13.72
CA ARG A 121 -5.89 11.54 -14.31
C ARG A 121 -7.15 11.94 -13.55
N ALA A 122 -7.13 11.88 -12.22
CA ALA A 122 -8.26 12.28 -11.39
C ALA A 122 -8.58 13.78 -11.57
N CYS A 123 -7.57 14.63 -11.63
CA CYS A 123 -7.70 16.08 -11.79
C CYS A 123 -8.10 16.51 -13.21
N ALA A 124 -7.83 15.68 -14.23
CA ALA A 124 -8.22 15.97 -15.61
C ALA A 124 -9.71 15.71 -15.91
N MET A 125 -10.42 15.02 -15.01
CA MET A 125 -11.86 14.77 -15.18
C MET A 125 -12.68 16.00 -14.77
N SER A 126 -13.70 16.32 -15.56
CA SER A 126 -14.62 17.41 -15.23
C SER A 126 -15.52 17.02 -14.06
N GLY A 127 -15.62 17.85 -13.03
CA GLY A 127 -16.44 17.56 -11.85
C GLY A 127 -15.66 16.88 -10.72
N GLN A 128 -16.33 16.64 -9.61
CA GLN A 128 -15.69 16.13 -8.40
C GLN A 128 -15.52 14.61 -8.45
N MET A 129 -14.26 14.16 -8.51
CA MET A 129 -13.91 12.74 -8.40
C MET A 129 -14.02 12.26 -6.95
N THR A 130 -14.64 11.10 -6.75
CA THR A 130 -14.67 10.38 -5.48
C THR A 130 -13.97 9.03 -5.63
N LEU A 131 -12.92 8.84 -4.85
CA LEU A 131 -12.11 7.63 -4.81
C LEU A 131 -12.66 6.67 -3.75
N HIS A 132 -12.63 5.38 -4.06
CA HIS A 132 -13.10 4.31 -3.19
C HIS A 132 -12.09 3.16 -3.09
N GLY A 133 -12.27 2.32 -2.06
CA GLY A 133 -11.50 1.11 -1.87
C GLY A 133 -10.06 1.32 -1.42
N GLU A 134 -9.18 0.43 -1.86
CA GLU A 134 -7.75 0.49 -1.56
C GLU A 134 -7.10 1.75 -2.15
N LEU A 135 -7.60 2.23 -3.29
CA LEU A 135 -7.12 3.46 -3.91
C LEU A 135 -7.36 4.70 -3.03
N ALA A 136 -8.55 4.83 -2.45
CA ALA A 136 -8.87 5.95 -1.56
C ALA A 136 -7.96 5.99 -0.34
N ALA A 137 -7.71 4.83 0.28
CA ALA A 137 -6.82 4.72 1.43
C ALA A 137 -5.36 5.06 1.09
N ILE A 138 -4.91 4.77 -0.13
CA ILE A 138 -3.55 5.11 -0.57
C ILE A 138 -3.42 6.60 -0.89
N PHE A 139 -4.45 7.22 -1.47
CA PHE A 139 -4.50 8.68 -1.61
C PHE A 139 -4.44 9.36 -0.25
N ASP A 140 -5.22 8.86 0.71
CA ASP A 140 -5.18 9.33 2.08
C ASP A 140 -3.78 9.19 2.72
N PHE A 141 -3.15 8.03 2.54
CA PHE A 141 -1.81 7.76 3.07
C PHE A 141 -0.73 8.70 2.48
N SER A 142 -0.92 9.16 1.25
CA SER A 142 -0.04 10.13 0.60
C SER A 142 -0.18 11.57 1.12
N GLN A 143 -1.18 11.83 1.98
CA GLN A 143 -1.52 13.15 2.50
C GLN A 143 -1.86 14.17 1.40
N GLY A 144 -2.56 13.74 0.34
CA GLY A 144 -3.04 14.65 -0.72
C GLY A 144 -1.97 15.41 -1.50
N VAL A 145 -0.68 15.10 -1.34
CA VAL A 145 0.42 15.87 -1.94
C VAL A 145 0.32 15.87 -3.46
N ALA A 146 0.18 14.71 -4.10
CA ALA A 146 0.08 14.67 -5.56
C ALA A 146 -1.27 15.21 -6.07
N ALA A 147 -2.37 15.01 -5.33
CA ALA A 147 -3.64 15.61 -5.67
C ALA A 147 -3.52 17.15 -5.72
N ARG A 148 -2.90 17.76 -4.71
CA ARG A 148 -2.66 19.21 -4.65
C ARG A 148 -1.68 19.75 -5.70
N LEU A 149 -0.80 18.92 -6.24
CA LEU A 149 0.09 19.32 -7.34
C LEU A 149 -0.66 19.48 -8.67
N HIS A 150 -1.73 18.72 -8.88
CA HIS A 150 -2.43 18.64 -10.18
C HIS A 150 -3.85 19.21 -10.18
N CYS A 151 -4.53 19.22 -9.04
CA CYS A 151 -5.90 19.70 -8.89
C CYS A 151 -5.90 21.09 -8.25
N PRO A 152 -6.69 22.06 -8.77
CA PRO A 152 -7.03 23.22 -7.97
C PRO A 152 -7.87 22.82 -6.73
N PRO A 153 -7.85 23.62 -5.63
CA PRO A 153 -8.42 23.24 -4.35
C PRO A 153 -9.89 22.79 -4.38
N GLU A 154 -10.71 23.39 -5.25
CA GLU A 154 -12.14 23.09 -5.43
C GLU A 154 -12.41 21.76 -6.15
N SER A 155 -11.40 21.19 -6.79
CA SER A 155 -11.50 19.97 -7.60
C SER A 155 -10.77 18.77 -6.98
N LEU A 156 -10.30 18.90 -5.74
CA LEU A 156 -9.60 17.82 -5.06
C LEU A 156 -10.47 16.57 -4.98
N PRO A 157 -9.88 15.38 -5.16
CA PRO A 157 -10.60 14.14 -5.00
C PRO A 157 -11.17 14.01 -3.59
N ARG A 158 -12.39 13.48 -3.51
CA ARG A 158 -12.96 13.00 -2.25
C ARG A 158 -12.60 11.55 -2.03
N LEU A 159 -12.49 11.18 -0.76
CA LEU A 159 -12.18 9.84 -0.29
C LEU A 159 -13.43 9.28 0.39
N GLY A 160 -13.99 8.22 -0.18
CA GLY A 160 -15.29 7.67 0.21
C GLY A 160 -16.45 8.62 -0.05
N GLY A 161 -17.66 8.25 0.38
CA GLY A 161 -18.84 9.09 0.22
C GLY A 161 -19.61 8.86 -1.08
N HIS A 162 -20.87 9.33 -1.15
CA HIS A 162 -21.70 9.16 -2.35
C HIS A 162 -22.10 10.50 -3.03
N THR A 163 -21.45 11.61 -2.65
CA THR A 163 -21.82 12.97 -3.06
C THR A 163 -20.92 13.55 -4.18
N GLY A 164 -20.26 12.71 -4.97
CA GLY A 164 -19.42 13.12 -6.10
C GLY A 164 -20.06 12.93 -7.47
N ASP A 165 -19.49 13.58 -8.49
CA ASP A 165 -19.97 13.46 -9.88
C ASP A 165 -19.44 12.17 -10.54
N HIS A 166 -18.23 11.79 -10.17
CA HIS A 166 -17.54 10.63 -10.70
C HIS A 166 -17.03 9.75 -9.57
N HIS A 167 -17.27 8.45 -9.69
CA HIS A 167 -16.85 7.48 -8.68
C HIS A 167 -15.84 6.52 -9.28
N LEU A 168 -14.72 6.37 -8.60
CA LEU A 168 -13.65 5.48 -9.00
C LEU A 168 -13.20 4.62 -7.82
N PHE A 169 -13.59 3.36 -7.89
CA PHE A 169 -13.11 2.31 -7.02
C PHE A 169 -11.80 1.75 -7.56
N GLY A 170 -10.82 1.56 -6.67
CA GLY A 170 -9.59 0.86 -7.00
C GLY A 170 -9.27 -0.25 -6.00
N MET A 171 -8.89 -1.41 -6.54
CA MET A 171 -8.26 -2.51 -5.79
C MET A 171 -6.96 -2.92 -6.48
N THR A 172 -6.03 -3.48 -5.73
CA THR A 172 -4.78 -3.99 -6.31
C THR A 172 -5.01 -5.14 -7.31
N ALA A 173 -4.13 -5.25 -8.30
CA ALA A 173 -4.16 -6.33 -9.27
C ALA A 173 -4.04 -7.72 -8.61
N LEU A 174 -3.27 -7.83 -7.52
CA LEU A 174 -3.25 -9.07 -6.74
C LEU A 174 -4.64 -9.40 -6.18
N ARG A 175 -5.29 -8.42 -5.55
CA ARG A 175 -6.59 -8.62 -4.92
C ARG A 175 -7.67 -9.01 -5.92
N ALA A 176 -7.68 -8.37 -7.09
CA ALA A 176 -8.56 -8.74 -8.18
C ALA A 176 -8.42 -10.23 -8.57
N ARG A 177 -7.17 -10.73 -8.67
CA ARG A 177 -6.91 -12.14 -8.97
C ARG A 177 -7.38 -13.09 -7.87
N GLU A 178 -7.15 -12.76 -6.60
CA GLU A 178 -7.60 -13.59 -5.47
C GLU A 178 -9.13 -13.67 -5.39
N LEU A 179 -9.82 -12.60 -5.77
CA LEU A 179 -11.28 -12.55 -5.89
C LEU A 179 -11.81 -13.24 -7.16
N GLY A 180 -10.93 -13.74 -8.04
CA GLY A 180 -11.30 -14.34 -9.32
C GLY A 180 -11.99 -13.36 -10.26
N ILE A 181 -11.73 -12.06 -10.13
CA ILE A 181 -12.23 -11.03 -11.03
C ILE A 181 -11.44 -11.15 -12.34
N ALA A 182 -12.16 -11.09 -13.48
CA ALA A 182 -11.57 -11.28 -14.80
C ALA A 182 -10.37 -10.33 -15.01
N ALA A 183 -9.36 -10.83 -15.73
CA ALA A 183 -8.15 -10.06 -16.03
C ALA A 183 -8.49 -8.86 -16.93
N GLU A 184 -8.70 -7.72 -16.30
CA GLU A 184 -8.78 -6.42 -16.95
C GLU A 184 -7.41 -5.73 -16.96
N PRO A 185 -7.20 -4.73 -17.82
CA PRO A 185 -6.04 -3.86 -17.70
C PRO A 185 -5.97 -3.29 -16.28
N THR A 186 -4.83 -3.48 -15.62
CA THR A 186 -4.58 -2.93 -14.29
C THR A 186 -3.58 -1.77 -14.39
N PRO A 187 -3.99 -0.59 -14.89
CA PRO A 187 -3.11 0.55 -14.95
C PRO A 187 -2.60 0.85 -13.53
N TYR A 188 -1.32 1.21 -13.41
CA TYR A 188 -0.70 1.51 -12.12
C TYR A 188 -0.69 0.33 -11.12
N GLY A 189 -0.96 -0.90 -11.59
CA GLY A 189 -1.09 -2.07 -10.73
C GLY A 189 -2.43 -2.17 -9.99
N TYR A 190 -3.43 -1.35 -10.37
CA TYR A 190 -4.77 -1.36 -9.80
C TYR A 190 -5.81 -1.72 -10.85
N LEU A 191 -6.77 -2.54 -10.45
CA LEU A 191 -8.04 -2.65 -11.15
C LEU A 191 -8.89 -1.43 -10.77
N LEU A 192 -9.25 -0.62 -11.78
CA LEU A 192 -10.05 0.58 -11.61
C LEU A 192 -11.46 0.36 -12.17
N ARG A 193 -12.49 0.66 -11.39
CA ARG A 193 -13.90 0.47 -11.76
C ARG A 193 -14.79 1.57 -11.21
N THR A 194 -15.96 1.77 -11.81
CA THR A 194 -17.01 2.56 -11.17
C THR A 194 -17.77 1.66 -10.19
N PRO A 195 -17.91 2.04 -8.92
CA PRO A 195 -18.75 1.29 -8.00
C PRO A 195 -20.20 1.28 -8.50
N ARG A 196 -20.90 0.17 -8.32
CA ARG A 196 -22.34 0.05 -8.62
C ARG A 196 -23.15 0.96 -7.71
N GLN A 197 -22.71 1.06 -6.46
CA GLN A 197 -23.34 1.90 -5.45
C GLN A 197 -22.32 2.28 -4.39
N ALA A 198 -22.31 3.54 -3.96
CA ALA A 198 -21.66 3.97 -2.74
C ALA A 198 -22.70 4.07 -1.62
N LEU A 199 -22.41 3.47 -0.47
CA LEU A 199 -23.37 3.29 0.62
C LEU A 199 -23.03 4.18 1.83
N ALA A 200 -21.76 4.29 2.17
CA ALA A 200 -21.31 5.08 3.32
C ALA A 200 -19.86 5.54 3.14
N PRO A 201 -19.46 6.66 3.77
CA PRO A 201 -20.31 7.64 4.47
C PRO A 201 -21.25 8.39 3.51
N GLU A 202 -22.11 9.25 4.04
CA GLU A 202 -22.90 10.15 3.19
C GLU A 202 -21.99 11.17 2.48
N GLN A 203 -21.09 11.76 3.26
CA GLN A 203 -20.11 12.74 2.80
C GLN A 203 -18.71 12.16 2.94
N GLY A 204 -17.99 12.11 1.81
CA GLY A 204 -16.57 11.77 1.77
C GLY A 204 -15.70 12.91 2.30
N ARG A 205 -14.45 12.59 2.63
CA ARG A 205 -13.45 13.58 3.04
C ARG A 205 -12.66 14.08 1.83
N THR A 206 -12.33 15.36 1.77
CA THR A 206 -11.42 15.89 0.75
C THR A 206 -9.99 15.45 1.03
N ASP A 207 -9.24 15.03 0.00
CA ASP A 207 -7.82 14.66 0.11
C ASP A 207 -6.92 15.90 0.24
N GLU A 208 -7.01 16.58 1.38
CA GLU A 208 -6.19 17.75 1.69
C GLU A 208 -4.83 17.37 2.28
N ILE A 209 -3.85 18.28 2.13
CA ILE A 209 -2.57 18.13 2.80
C ILE A 209 -2.77 18.23 4.30
N ASP A 210 -2.55 17.10 4.99
CA ASP A 210 -2.45 17.06 6.44
C ASP A 210 -1.01 17.34 6.85
N VAL A 211 -0.76 18.54 7.37
CA VAL A 211 0.57 18.95 7.87
C VAL A 211 0.95 18.29 9.20
N ARG A 212 0.01 17.63 9.89
CA ARG A 212 0.28 16.94 11.15
C ARG A 212 0.64 15.49 10.86
N TYR A 213 1.64 14.98 11.58
CA TYR A 213 1.92 13.56 11.52
C TYR A 213 0.72 12.79 12.08
N ARG A 214 0.17 11.87 11.28
CA ARG A 214 -1.11 11.23 11.56
C ARG A 214 -1.17 10.54 12.91
N VAL A 215 -0.07 9.91 13.34
CA VAL A 215 0.04 9.25 14.66
C VAL A 215 -0.26 10.22 15.82
N ASP A 216 -0.01 11.51 15.66
CA ASP A 216 -0.27 12.51 16.69
C ASP A 216 -1.76 12.73 16.94
N ARG A 217 -2.64 12.28 16.01
CA ARG A 217 -4.10 12.36 16.15
C ARG A 217 -4.70 11.18 16.94
N GLN A 218 -3.89 10.21 17.37
CA GLN A 218 -4.38 9.03 18.10
C GLN A 218 -5.21 9.42 19.34
N ALA A 219 -4.76 10.44 20.08
CA ALA A 219 -5.46 10.94 21.26
C ALA A 219 -6.84 11.54 20.92
N GLU A 220 -6.99 12.19 19.76
CA GLU A 220 -8.27 12.74 19.30
C GLU A 220 -9.28 11.61 19.04
N PHE A 221 -8.86 10.53 18.39
CA PHE A 221 -9.71 9.35 18.16
C PHE A 221 -10.04 8.60 19.45
N ASP A 222 -9.10 8.51 20.39
CA ASP A 222 -9.34 7.89 21.69
C ASP A 222 -10.35 8.70 22.52
N ALA A 223 -10.30 10.03 22.44
CA ALA A 223 -11.25 10.92 23.13
C ALA A 223 -12.65 10.92 22.49
N GLY A 224 -12.74 10.79 21.15
CA GLY A 224 -14.00 10.79 20.41
C GLY A 224 -14.88 9.56 20.65
N GLY A 225 -14.28 8.45 21.10
CA GLY A 225 -14.99 7.18 21.29
C GLY A 225 -15.38 6.52 19.97
N MET A 226 -16.10 5.40 20.03
CA MET A 226 -16.54 4.67 18.83
C MET A 226 -17.94 5.10 18.42
N ALA A 227 -18.08 5.62 17.19
CA ALA A 227 -19.37 5.83 16.55
C ALA A 227 -19.79 4.57 15.76
N MET A 228 -21.09 4.45 15.49
CA MET A 228 -21.67 3.34 14.75
C MET A 228 -22.39 3.82 13.49
N ALA A 229 -22.18 3.13 12.38
CA ALA A 229 -22.98 3.25 11.17
C ALA A 229 -23.50 1.86 10.79
N GLU A 230 -24.73 1.78 10.32
CA GLU A 230 -25.32 0.53 9.85
C GLU A 230 -26.20 0.76 8.62
N GLY A 231 -26.42 -0.30 7.86
CA GLY A 231 -27.25 -0.24 6.68
C GLY A 231 -27.58 -1.62 6.11
N ARG A 232 -28.43 -1.60 5.08
CA ARG A 232 -28.87 -2.78 4.35
C ARG A 232 -28.80 -2.47 2.86
N VAL A 233 -28.38 -3.46 2.08
CA VAL A 233 -28.28 -3.32 0.64
C VAL A 233 -28.64 -4.65 -0.02
N ALA A 234 -29.53 -4.59 -1.01
CA ALA A 234 -29.76 -5.70 -1.92
C ALA A 234 -28.72 -5.61 -3.04
N CYS A 235 -28.00 -6.70 -3.29
CA CYS A 235 -26.98 -6.75 -4.33
C CYS A 235 -27.04 -8.06 -5.10
N ALA A 236 -26.60 -8.01 -6.37
CA ALA A 236 -26.70 -9.11 -7.31
C ALA A 236 -25.75 -10.28 -6.98
N PRO A 237 -25.96 -11.48 -7.54
CA PRO A 237 -25.10 -12.65 -7.29
C PRO A 237 -23.63 -12.46 -7.65
N ASP A 238 -23.35 -11.66 -8.66
CA ASP A 238 -22.01 -11.33 -9.15
C ASP A 238 -21.43 -10.06 -8.54
N GLU A 239 -22.05 -9.51 -7.49
CA GLU A 239 -21.57 -8.32 -6.79
C GLU A 239 -20.86 -8.65 -5.47
N LEU A 240 -20.02 -7.71 -5.04
CA LEU A 240 -19.33 -7.74 -3.76
C LEU A 240 -19.66 -6.48 -2.97
N LEU A 241 -19.95 -6.66 -1.68
CA LEU A 241 -19.88 -5.58 -0.70
C LEU A 241 -18.42 -5.40 -0.29
N VAL A 242 -17.91 -4.19 -0.40
CA VAL A 242 -16.56 -3.83 0.03
C VAL A 242 -16.65 -2.88 1.21
N VAL A 243 -15.97 -3.24 2.29
CA VAL A 243 -15.79 -2.38 3.47
C VAL A 243 -14.32 -2.00 3.53
N SER A 244 -14.04 -0.69 3.47
CA SER A 244 -12.67 -0.17 3.52
C SER A 244 -12.46 0.77 4.70
N ASN A 245 -11.33 0.61 5.36
CA ASN A 245 -10.74 1.50 6.34
C ASN A 245 -9.76 2.42 5.61
N LEU A 246 -10.14 3.68 5.47
CA LEU A 246 -9.32 4.68 4.78
C LEU A 246 -8.11 5.11 5.63
N MET A 247 -8.08 4.74 6.91
CA MET A 247 -7.02 5.10 7.86
C MET A 247 -6.49 3.87 8.62
N PRO A 248 -5.90 2.88 7.91
CA PRO A 248 -5.53 1.58 8.48
C PRO A 248 -4.53 1.65 9.65
N LEU A 249 -3.77 2.74 9.78
CA LEU A 249 -2.77 2.91 10.85
C LEU A 249 -3.31 3.52 12.14
N LEU A 250 -4.52 4.09 12.13
CA LEU A 250 -5.07 4.88 13.24
C LEU A 250 -6.47 4.44 13.63
N ASN A 251 -7.30 4.16 12.63
CA ASN A 251 -8.70 3.87 12.82
C ASN A 251 -8.86 2.41 13.28
N ARG A 252 -9.46 2.23 14.46
CA ARG A 252 -9.80 0.93 15.06
C ARG A 252 -11.11 0.37 14.51
N LEU A 253 -11.25 0.43 13.19
CA LEU A 253 -12.46 0.05 12.50
C LEU A 253 -12.81 -1.40 12.83
N LYS A 254 -14.01 -1.61 13.35
CA LYS A 254 -14.62 -2.92 13.53
C LYS A 254 -15.83 -3.01 12.64
N TRP A 255 -16.03 -4.16 12.03
CA TRP A 255 -17.17 -4.39 11.16
C TRP A 255 -17.83 -5.71 11.48
N GLN A 256 -19.12 -5.77 11.19
CA GLN A 256 -19.93 -6.98 11.17
C GLN A 256 -20.80 -6.92 9.92
N VAL A 257 -20.71 -7.96 9.10
CA VAL A 257 -21.54 -8.12 7.90
C VAL A 257 -22.37 -9.37 8.08
N ARG A 258 -23.68 -9.26 7.86
CA ARG A 258 -24.66 -10.33 8.08
C ARG A 258 -25.55 -10.55 6.86
N ARG A 259 -26.03 -11.78 6.69
CA ARG A 259 -27.03 -12.17 5.71
C ARG A 259 -27.93 -13.23 6.33
N ASN A 260 -29.25 -13.03 6.25
CA ASN A 260 -30.25 -13.88 6.92
C ASN A 260 -29.89 -14.15 8.39
N ASP A 261 -29.52 -13.08 9.11
CA ASP A 261 -29.06 -13.10 10.50
C ASP A 261 -27.74 -13.82 10.81
N GLU A 262 -27.08 -14.45 9.84
CA GLU A 262 -25.78 -15.10 9.99
C GLU A 262 -24.62 -14.15 9.68
N ASN A 263 -23.51 -14.26 10.42
CA ASN A 263 -22.29 -13.49 10.15
C ASN A 263 -21.60 -14.01 8.89
N LEU A 264 -21.27 -13.11 7.97
CA LEU A 264 -20.51 -13.40 6.77
C LEU A 264 -19.01 -13.19 7.01
N ALA A 265 -18.22 -14.20 6.68
CA ALA A 265 -16.78 -14.05 6.54
C ALA A 265 -16.45 -13.37 5.20
N PRO A 266 -15.42 -12.50 5.15
CA PRO A 266 -14.95 -11.94 3.90
C PRO A 266 -14.31 -13.04 3.05
N LEU A 267 -14.49 -12.97 1.72
CA LEU A 267 -13.74 -13.81 0.79
C LEU A 267 -12.24 -13.57 0.94
N VAL A 268 -11.89 -12.30 1.07
CA VAL A 268 -10.53 -11.80 1.14
C VAL A 268 -10.51 -10.53 1.99
N ALA A 269 -9.45 -10.31 2.78
CA ALA A 269 -9.27 -9.12 3.59
C ALA A 269 -7.78 -8.72 3.72
N ASN A 270 -7.53 -7.42 3.92
CA ASN A 270 -6.28 -6.86 4.43
C ASN A 270 -6.60 -5.74 5.44
N PRO A 271 -5.58 -5.04 6.01
CA PRO A 271 -5.83 -3.94 6.93
C PRO A 271 -6.66 -2.78 6.35
N ILE A 272 -6.77 -2.67 5.02
CA ILE A 272 -7.50 -1.60 4.33
C ILE A 272 -8.91 -2.07 3.97
N SER A 273 -9.08 -3.14 3.21
CA SER A 273 -10.38 -3.54 2.65
C SER A 273 -10.71 -4.99 2.94
N SER A 274 -12.01 -5.25 3.15
CA SER A 274 -12.63 -6.58 3.28
C SER A 274 -13.74 -6.72 2.25
N TYR A 275 -13.79 -7.87 1.58
CA TYR A 275 -14.67 -8.13 0.44
C TYR A 275 -15.64 -9.26 0.76
N PHE A 276 -16.94 -9.01 0.67
CA PHE A 276 -17.99 -9.95 1.05
C PHE A 276 -18.85 -10.33 -0.16
N PRO A 277 -19.20 -11.62 -0.33
CA PRO A 277 -20.02 -12.05 -1.46
C PRO A 277 -21.50 -11.72 -1.20
N CYS A 278 -22.16 -11.09 -2.18
CA CYS A 278 -23.58 -10.78 -2.10
C CYS A 278 -24.48 -12.01 -2.30
N ASN A 279 -24.18 -12.84 -3.31
CA ASN A 279 -24.97 -14.01 -3.73
C ASN A 279 -26.46 -13.70 -4.05
N GLY A 280 -26.80 -12.47 -4.43
CA GLY A 280 -28.17 -12.12 -4.85
C GLY A 280 -29.12 -11.84 -3.69
N GLU A 281 -28.61 -11.70 -2.48
CA GLU A 281 -29.40 -11.50 -1.27
C GLU A 281 -29.12 -10.12 -0.63
N THR A 282 -29.99 -9.74 0.31
CA THR A 282 -29.78 -8.53 1.11
C THR A 282 -28.69 -8.76 2.15
N VAL A 283 -27.67 -7.91 2.11
CA VAL A 283 -26.59 -7.88 3.09
C VAL A 283 -26.80 -6.73 4.06
N HIS A 284 -26.62 -7.03 5.34
CA HIS A 284 -26.69 -6.09 6.45
C HIS A 284 -25.27 -5.81 6.91
N TRP A 285 -24.91 -4.56 7.12
CA TRP A 285 -23.59 -4.20 7.60
C TRP A 285 -23.70 -3.25 8.79
N GLN A 286 -22.74 -3.39 9.69
CA GLN A 286 -22.58 -2.55 10.87
C GLN A 286 -21.09 -2.27 11.04
N ILE A 287 -20.74 -1.00 11.13
CA ILE A 287 -19.38 -0.51 11.28
C ILE A 287 -19.30 0.28 12.57
N HIS A 288 -18.29 -0.02 13.38
CA HIS A 288 -17.88 0.81 14.50
C HIS A 288 -16.53 1.44 14.18
N SER A 289 -16.47 2.77 14.25
CA SER A 289 -15.26 3.54 13.95
C SER A 289 -15.19 4.78 14.83
N PRO A 290 -14.02 5.21 15.31
CA PRO A 290 -13.86 6.52 15.92
C PRO A 290 -14.04 7.67 14.92
N ASP A 291 -14.02 7.38 13.62
CA ASP A 291 -14.28 8.35 12.56
C ASP A 291 -15.06 7.68 11.42
N LEU A 292 -16.34 8.01 11.30
CA LEU A 292 -17.19 7.49 10.22
C LEU A 292 -16.83 8.10 8.85
N SER A 293 -16.12 9.22 8.79
CA SER A 293 -15.64 9.77 7.51
C SER A 293 -14.44 8.99 6.94
N ALA A 294 -13.77 8.20 7.79
CA ALA A 294 -12.63 7.35 7.43
C ALA A 294 -13.03 5.91 7.07
N ILE A 295 -14.32 5.66 6.82
CA ILE A 295 -14.81 4.39 6.30
C ILE A 295 -15.22 4.58 4.85
N ASP A 296 -15.27 3.49 4.10
CA ASP A 296 -15.84 3.50 2.75
C ASP A 296 -16.55 2.18 2.51
N ILE A 297 -17.83 2.26 2.16
CA ILE A 297 -18.66 1.08 1.91
C ILE A 297 -19.27 1.21 0.52
N VAL A 298 -18.96 0.26 -0.35
CA VAL A 298 -19.43 0.26 -1.75
C VAL A 298 -19.85 -1.12 -2.22
N ILE A 299 -20.67 -1.16 -3.26
CA ILE A 299 -20.95 -2.35 -4.06
C ILE A 299 -20.14 -2.27 -5.35
N ILE A 300 -19.48 -3.37 -5.71
CA ILE A 300 -18.78 -3.52 -6.99
C ILE A 300 -19.24 -4.78 -7.71
N GLY A 301 -19.26 -4.77 -9.05
CA GLY A 301 -19.44 -5.99 -9.84
C GLY A 301 -18.15 -6.81 -9.92
N ARG A 302 -18.25 -8.14 -10.01
CA ARG A 302 -17.11 -9.05 -10.27
C ARG A 302 -16.82 -9.23 -11.75
N THR A 303 -17.83 -9.11 -12.61
CA THR A 303 -17.62 -9.13 -14.07
C THR A 303 -17.35 -7.72 -14.58
N ALA A 304 -16.68 -7.61 -15.72
CA ALA A 304 -16.50 -6.34 -16.40
C ALA A 304 -17.83 -5.61 -16.53
N ASP A 305 -17.83 -4.30 -16.29
CA ASP A 305 -18.95 -3.47 -16.68
C ASP A 305 -19.12 -3.61 -18.19
N ARG A 306 -20.22 -4.23 -18.61
CA ARG A 306 -20.72 -4.02 -19.97
C ARG A 306 -21.18 -2.57 -20.02
N HIS A 307 -20.25 -1.62 -20.14
CA HIS A 307 -20.63 -0.27 -20.45
C HIS A 307 -21.39 -0.33 -21.78
N PRO A 308 -22.64 0.17 -21.84
CA PRO A 308 -23.21 0.52 -23.13
C PRO A 308 -22.29 1.60 -23.69
N GLN A 309 -21.59 1.29 -24.78
CA GLN A 309 -20.86 2.29 -25.54
C GLN A 309 -21.83 3.44 -25.82
N ARG A 310 -21.52 4.63 -25.28
CA ARG A 310 -22.14 5.88 -25.69
C ARG A 310 -21.21 6.55 -26.68
#